data_AF-A0A2N6N9A2-F1
#
_entry.id   AF-A0A2N6N9A2-F1
#
_cell.length_a   1.000
_cell.length_b   1.000
_cell.length_c   1.000
_cell.angle_alpha   90.00
_cell.angle_beta   90.00
_cell.angle_gamma   90.00
#
_symmetry.space_group_name_H-M   'P 1'
#
loop_
_entity.id
_entity.type
_entity.pdbx_description
1 polymer ?
#
loop_
_entity_poly.entity_id
_entity_poly.type
_entity_poly.pdbx_seq_one_letter_code
_entity_poly.pdbx_strand_id
1 'polypeptide(L)'
;MRAAKVLDGFPLALELAGILIHEGIVPLGDFAQVFTSRYQRLAKHRVDPGMWLWDKSDRLFNVFDDLYKSLLNRSSDASLLLTLCAVFGPWSIPVSLLRGLQFFGIANNASKDNSWGQLQILLDDDVELKVAIEELCKIFSAKKRQDCLMDVQSISLHPSICQWRFETLGEQRADWVMQASFGLATHIKYSSAKQQ
;
A
#
# COMPACT_ATOMS: atom_id res chain seq x y z
N MET A 1 13.94 -24.78 9.04
CA MET A 1 13.39 -23.78 9.99
C MET A 1 14.39 -22.68 10.43
N ARG A 2 15.38 -22.28 9.61
CA ARG A 2 16.25 -21.12 9.92
C ARG A 2 15.82 -19.82 9.22
N ALA A 3 15.33 -19.90 7.98
CA ALA A 3 14.82 -18.75 7.23
C ALA A 3 13.61 -18.08 7.91
N ALA A 4 12.58 -18.85 8.30
CA ALA A 4 11.40 -18.31 8.99
C ALA A 4 11.70 -17.50 10.26
N LYS A 5 12.80 -17.84 10.95
CA LYS A 5 13.25 -17.19 12.18
C LYS A 5 14.01 -15.88 11.93
N VAL A 6 14.56 -15.69 10.73
CA VAL A 6 15.24 -14.45 10.27
C VAL A 6 14.22 -13.45 9.70
N LEU A 7 13.05 -13.95 9.30
CA LEU A 7 12.00 -13.22 8.60
C LEU A 7 10.84 -12.81 9.54
N ASP A 8 11.04 -12.97 10.86
CA ASP A 8 10.06 -12.73 11.93
C ASP A 8 8.69 -13.39 11.70
N GLY A 9 8.67 -14.50 10.97
CA GLY A 9 7.42 -15.20 10.64
C GLY A 9 6.46 -14.41 9.74
N PHE A 10 6.89 -13.30 9.12
CA PHE A 10 6.04 -12.57 8.18
C PHE A 10 5.83 -13.43 6.92
N PRO A 11 4.59 -13.82 6.58
CA PRO A 11 4.30 -14.68 5.42
C PRO A 11 4.95 -14.16 4.12
N LEU A 12 5.03 -12.84 4.02
CA LEU A 12 5.56 -12.12 2.89
C LEU A 12 7.09 -12.16 2.76
N ALA A 13 7.78 -12.16 3.89
CA ALA A 13 9.22 -12.32 3.95
C ALA A 13 9.60 -13.78 3.65
N LEU A 14 8.76 -14.74 4.08
CA LEU A 14 8.86 -16.16 3.74
C LEU A 14 8.61 -16.44 2.25
N GLU A 15 7.66 -15.76 1.63
CA GLU A 15 7.37 -15.91 0.20
C GLU A 15 8.47 -15.32 -0.67
N LEU A 16 8.95 -14.10 -0.33
CA LEU A 16 10.14 -13.52 -0.96
C LEU A 16 11.35 -14.45 -0.81
N ALA A 17 11.52 -15.07 0.35
CA ALA A 17 12.57 -16.06 0.56
C ALA A 17 12.40 -17.27 -0.36
N GLY A 18 11.18 -17.82 -0.46
CA GLY A 18 10.85 -18.94 -1.34
C GLY A 18 11.16 -18.64 -2.80
N ILE A 19 10.77 -17.47 -3.30
CA ILE A 19 11.03 -17.02 -4.67
C ILE A 19 12.53 -16.87 -4.93
N LEU A 20 13.26 -16.19 -4.05
CA LEU A 20 14.70 -15.99 -4.21
C LEU A 20 15.49 -17.31 -4.21
N ILE A 21 15.00 -18.31 -3.49
CA ILE A 21 15.60 -19.66 -3.46
C ILE A 21 15.21 -20.46 -4.71
N HIS A 22 13.94 -20.43 -5.11
CA HIS A 22 13.43 -21.11 -6.30
C HIS A 22 14.15 -20.65 -7.57
N GLU A 23 14.33 -19.32 -7.71
CA GLU A 23 15.01 -18.71 -8.86
C GLU A 23 16.54 -18.88 -8.84
N GLY A 24 17.10 -19.57 -7.85
CA GLY A 24 18.55 -19.74 -7.72
C GLY A 24 19.31 -18.45 -7.42
N ILE A 25 18.61 -17.36 -7.09
CA ILE A 25 19.21 -16.05 -6.77
C ILE A 25 19.95 -16.11 -5.43
N VAL A 26 19.41 -16.88 -4.48
CA VAL A 26 20.05 -17.13 -3.19
C VAL A 26 20.00 -18.62 -2.86
N PRO A 27 21.14 -19.30 -2.65
CA PRO A 27 21.15 -20.70 -2.20
C PRO A 27 20.47 -20.86 -0.84
N LEU A 28 19.68 -21.92 -0.67
CA LEU A 28 18.98 -22.20 0.59
C LEU A 28 19.93 -22.28 1.80
N GLY A 29 21.13 -22.83 1.62
CA GLY A 29 22.15 -22.97 2.67
C GLY A 29 22.66 -21.62 3.20
N ASP A 30 22.75 -20.62 2.32
CA ASP A 30 23.35 -19.32 2.61
C ASP A 30 22.30 -18.22 2.82
N PHE A 31 21.02 -18.57 2.68
CA PHE A 31 19.91 -17.62 2.65
C PHE A 31 19.91 -16.67 3.85
N ALA A 32 20.04 -17.20 5.07
CA ALA A 32 19.99 -16.38 6.29
C ALA A 32 21.08 -15.29 6.30
N GLN A 33 22.29 -15.62 5.85
CA GLN A 33 23.43 -14.70 5.85
C GLN A 33 23.33 -13.68 4.71
N VAL A 34 22.96 -14.14 3.50
CA VAL A 34 22.83 -13.30 2.31
C VAL A 34 21.62 -12.36 2.42
N PHE A 35 20.50 -12.85 2.94
CA PHE A 35 19.29 -12.06 3.10
C PHE A 35 19.48 -10.94 4.13
N THR A 36 20.10 -11.22 5.28
CA THR A 36 20.37 -10.21 6.31
C THR A 36 21.35 -9.14 5.82
N SER A 37 22.41 -9.55 5.10
CA SER A 37 23.44 -8.62 4.61
C SER A 37 23.04 -7.83 3.36
N ARG A 38 22.06 -8.32 2.58
CA ARG A 38 21.65 -7.71 1.29
C ARG A 38 20.15 -7.44 1.19
N TYR A 39 19.45 -7.38 2.33
CA TYR A 39 17.99 -7.25 2.41
C TYR A 39 17.41 -6.14 1.54
N GLN A 40 17.96 -4.92 1.63
CA GLN A 40 17.45 -3.78 0.88
C GLN A 40 17.51 -3.95 -0.64
N ARG A 41 18.47 -4.75 -1.14
CA ARG A 41 18.60 -5.05 -2.57
C ARG A 41 17.66 -6.18 -2.98
N LEU A 42 17.57 -7.22 -2.15
CA LEU A 42 16.76 -8.41 -2.41
C LEU A 42 15.25 -8.13 -2.25
N ALA A 43 14.86 -7.28 -1.30
CA ALA A 43 13.48 -6.79 -1.14
C ALA A 43 13.01 -5.91 -2.30
N LYS A 44 13.94 -5.38 -3.09
CA LYS A 44 13.65 -4.64 -4.34
C LYS A 44 13.74 -5.51 -5.58
N HIS A 45 14.07 -6.80 -5.43
CA HIS A 45 14.10 -7.70 -6.56
C HIS A 45 12.68 -7.82 -7.11
N ARG A 46 12.49 -7.27 -8.32
CA ARG A 46 11.22 -7.39 -9.03
C ARG A 46 11.13 -8.82 -9.50
N VAL A 47 10.35 -9.60 -8.78
CA VAL A 47 9.93 -10.90 -9.28
C VAL A 47 9.12 -10.64 -10.54
N ASP A 48 9.42 -11.40 -11.59
CA ASP A 48 8.73 -11.28 -12.86
C ASP A 48 7.21 -11.39 -12.60
N PRO A 49 6.36 -10.45 -13.06
CA PRO A 49 4.92 -10.53 -12.83
C PRO A 49 4.35 -11.87 -13.33
N GLY A 50 4.96 -12.40 -14.39
CA GLY A 50 4.67 -13.70 -14.97
C GLY A 50 5.10 -14.90 -14.12
N MET A 51 5.82 -14.76 -13.01
CA MET A 51 6.09 -15.86 -12.07
C MET A 51 5.20 -15.80 -10.83
N TRP A 52 4.84 -14.60 -10.36
CA TRP A 52 3.80 -14.41 -9.34
C TRP A 52 2.42 -14.90 -9.82
N LEU A 53 2.16 -14.77 -11.11
CA LEU A 53 0.94 -15.27 -11.74
C LEU A 53 0.82 -16.81 -11.75
N TRP A 54 1.93 -17.55 -11.61
CA TRP A 54 1.97 -19.00 -11.76
C TRP A 54 1.94 -19.75 -10.44
N ASP A 55 2.39 -19.12 -9.35
CA ASP A 55 2.16 -19.62 -8.01
C ASP A 55 1.00 -18.85 -7.34
N LYS A 56 -0.17 -18.91 -7.99
CA LYS A 56 -1.48 -18.67 -7.35
C LYS A 56 -1.78 -19.73 -6.29
N SER A 57 -0.79 -20.19 -5.53
CA SER A 57 -1.02 -21.02 -4.35
C SER A 57 -1.53 -20.15 -3.20
N ASP A 58 -2.67 -19.49 -3.42
CA ASP A 58 -3.83 -19.35 -2.52
C ASP A 58 -3.59 -19.11 -1.01
N ARG A 59 -2.42 -18.64 -0.56
CA ARG A 59 -2.15 -18.51 0.88
C ARG A 59 -1.92 -17.07 1.25
N LEU A 60 -0.98 -16.37 0.60
CA LEU A 60 -0.74 -14.97 0.95
C LEU A 60 -1.85 -14.05 0.42
N PHE A 61 -2.29 -14.23 -0.83
CA PHE A 61 -3.38 -13.43 -1.39
C PHE A 61 -4.68 -13.67 -0.63
N ASN A 62 -4.97 -14.91 -0.25
CA ASN A 62 -6.13 -15.22 0.59
C ASN A 62 -6.00 -14.61 2.00
N VAL A 63 -4.80 -14.58 2.59
CA VAL A 63 -4.57 -13.84 3.85
C VAL A 63 -4.83 -12.35 3.64
N PHE A 64 -4.35 -11.73 2.56
CA PHE A 64 -4.63 -10.32 2.28
C PHE A 64 -6.11 -10.08 1.99
N ASP A 65 -6.79 -10.98 1.30
CA ASP A 65 -8.23 -10.91 1.07
C ASP A 65 -9.01 -11.00 2.38
N ASP A 66 -8.61 -11.87 3.30
CA ASP A 66 -9.25 -11.98 4.62
C ASP A 66 -8.95 -10.77 5.52
N LEU A 67 -7.72 -10.25 5.49
CA LEU A 67 -7.36 -8.98 6.13
C LEU A 67 -8.17 -7.81 5.54
N TYR A 68 -8.40 -7.82 4.22
CA TYR A 68 -9.18 -6.79 3.54
C TYR A 68 -10.67 -6.88 3.88
N LYS A 69 -11.25 -8.08 3.93
CA LYS A 69 -12.62 -8.29 4.45
C LYS A 69 -12.74 -7.80 5.89
N SER A 70 -11.74 -8.11 6.73
CA SER A 70 -11.70 -7.61 8.10
C SER A 70 -11.60 -6.08 8.16
N LEU A 71 -10.83 -5.46 7.26
CA LEU A 71 -10.72 -4.01 7.16
C LEU A 71 -12.05 -3.39 6.72
N LEU A 72 -12.68 -3.93 5.66
CA LEU A 72 -13.99 -3.47 5.17
C LEU A 72 -15.06 -3.51 6.26
N ASN A 73 -15.10 -4.57 7.08
CA ASN A 73 -16.05 -4.69 8.18
C ASN A 73 -15.80 -3.69 9.32
N ARG A 74 -14.57 -3.17 9.45
CA ARG A 74 -14.19 -2.20 10.49
C ARG A 74 -14.31 -0.75 10.02
N SER A 75 -13.86 -0.48 8.80
CA SER A 75 -13.82 0.87 8.21
C SER A 75 -13.77 0.78 6.69
N SER A 76 -14.87 1.19 6.06
CA SER A 76 -14.93 1.39 4.61
C SER A 76 -13.89 2.42 4.17
N ASP A 77 -13.74 3.50 4.94
CA ASP A 77 -12.85 4.61 4.64
C ASP A 77 -11.38 4.18 4.61
N ALA A 78 -10.95 3.39 5.59
CA ALA A 78 -9.59 2.82 5.59
C ALA A 78 -9.36 1.89 4.40
N SER A 79 -10.38 1.17 3.93
CA SER A 79 -10.28 0.31 2.74
C SER A 79 -10.10 1.12 1.43
N LEU A 80 -10.74 2.30 1.34
CA LEU A 80 -10.56 3.24 0.24
C LEU A 80 -9.15 3.85 0.28
N LEU A 81 -8.68 4.23 1.47
CA LEU A 81 -7.32 4.73 1.67
C LEU A 81 -6.27 3.67 1.30
N LEU A 82 -6.45 2.41 1.71
CA LEU A 82 -5.58 1.30 1.31
C LEU A 82 -5.47 1.21 -0.21
N THR A 83 -6.62 1.31 -0.89
CA THR A 83 -6.70 1.20 -2.34
C THR A 83 -5.96 2.35 -3.01
N LEU A 84 -6.18 3.60 -2.57
CA LEU A 84 -5.47 4.76 -3.07
C LEU A 84 -3.95 4.62 -2.88
N CYS A 85 -3.52 4.25 -1.67
CA CYS A 85 -2.10 4.06 -1.37
C CYS A 85 -1.47 2.92 -2.19
N ALA A 86 -2.22 1.85 -2.47
CA ALA A 86 -1.76 0.76 -3.31
C ALA A 86 -1.52 1.20 -4.77
N VAL A 87 -2.41 2.05 -5.30
CA VAL A 87 -2.28 2.63 -6.65
C VAL A 87 -1.08 3.55 -6.75
N PHE A 88 -0.83 4.35 -5.72
CA PHE A 88 0.39 5.16 -5.62
C PHE A 88 1.68 4.33 -5.50
N GLY A 89 1.57 3.09 -5.02
CA GLY A 89 2.68 2.15 -4.90
C GLY A 89 3.49 2.29 -3.61
N PRO A 90 4.60 1.54 -3.46
CA PRO A 90 5.28 1.32 -2.17
C PRO A 90 6.21 2.45 -1.72
N TRP A 91 5.92 3.70 -2.11
CA TRP A 91 6.68 4.85 -1.67
C TRP A 91 6.08 5.45 -0.39
N SER A 92 6.82 6.37 0.23
CA SER A 92 6.37 7.08 1.42
C SER A 92 5.49 8.26 1.03
N ILE A 93 4.18 8.05 0.99
CA ILE A 93 3.15 9.03 0.61
C ILE A 93 3.02 10.08 1.74
N PRO A 94 3.29 11.37 1.48
CA PRO A 94 3.10 12.42 2.46
C PRO A 94 1.63 12.61 2.83
N VAL A 95 1.32 12.80 4.12
CA VAL A 95 -0.06 13.10 4.56
C VAL A 95 -0.52 14.47 4.03
N SER A 96 0.41 15.42 3.87
CA SER A 96 0.14 16.71 3.22
C SER A 96 -0.28 16.58 1.75
N LEU A 97 0.24 15.58 1.03
CA LEU A 97 -0.21 15.26 -0.32
C LEU A 97 -1.65 14.75 -0.26
N LEU A 98 -1.93 13.77 0.61
CA LEU A 98 -3.25 13.16 0.77
C LEU A 98 -4.33 14.23 1.05
N ARG A 99 -4.10 15.13 2.00
CA ARG A 99 -4.99 16.27 2.30
C ARG A 99 -5.24 17.22 1.13
N GLY A 100 -4.30 17.27 0.19
CA GLY A 100 -4.34 18.18 -0.95
C GLY A 100 -4.83 17.52 -2.24
N LEU A 101 -5.31 16.27 -2.19
CA LEU A 101 -5.85 15.60 -3.36
C LEU A 101 -7.29 16.06 -3.63
N GLN A 102 -7.60 16.16 -4.92
CA GLN A 102 -8.95 16.37 -5.42
C GLN A 102 -9.25 15.31 -6.47
N PHE A 103 -10.49 14.82 -6.50
CA PHE A 103 -10.91 13.81 -7.47
C PHE A 103 -11.83 14.39 -8.53
N PHE A 104 -11.73 13.85 -9.74
CA PHE A 104 -12.51 14.28 -10.88
C PHE A 104 -13.97 13.87 -10.72
N GLY A 105 -14.90 14.80 -11.01
CA GLY A 105 -16.34 14.53 -10.99
C GLY A 105 -16.99 14.64 -9.61
N ILE A 106 -16.24 14.94 -8.55
CA ILE A 106 -16.81 15.35 -7.26
C ILE A 106 -17.17 16.84 -7.36
N ALA A 107 -18.43 17.14 -7.68
CA ALA A 107 -18.96 18.49 -7.47
C ALA A 107 -18.94 18.83 -5.96
N ASN A 108 -19.04 20.11 -5.59
CA ASN A 108 -18.94 20.65 -4.21
C ASN A 108 -19.81 19.97 -3.12
N ASN A 109 -20.61 18.98 -3.45
CA ASN A 109 -21.34 18.14 -2.53
C ASN A 109 -20.75 16.72 -2.58
N ALA A 110 -19.65 16.51 -1.87
CA ALA A 110 -19.14 15.16 -1.64
C ALA A 110 -20.25 14.33 -0.98
N SER A 111 -20.81 13.36 -1.70
CA SER A 111 -21.80 12.44 -1.16
C SER A 111 -21.11 11.18 -0.66
N LYS A 112 -21.66 10.60 0.43
CA LYS A 112 -21.24 9.28 0.90
C LYS A 112 -21.68 8.14 -0.03
N ASP A 113 -22.39 8.44 -1.12
CA ASP A 113 -22.95 7.43 -2.01
C ASP A 113 -21.97 6.94 -3.07
N ASN A 114 -20.82 7.61 -3.23
CA ASN A 114 -19.76 7.16 -4.13
C ASN A 114 -18.39 7.11 -3.41
N SER A 115 -17.55 6.16 -3.83
CA SER A 115 -16.24 5.89 -3.22
C SER A 115 -15.32 7.12 -3.23
N TRP A 116 -15.41 7.95 -4.25
CA TRP A 116 -14.57 9.14 -4.41
C TRP A 116 -14.97 10.24 -3.44
N GLY A 117 -16.27 10.46 -3.22
CA GLY A 117 -16.82 11.39 -2.25
C GLY A 117 -16.51 10.98 -0.82
N GLN A 118 -16.65 9.70 -0.50
CA GLN A 118 -16.21 9.15 0.79
C GLN A 118 -14.71 9.38 1.02
N LEU A 119 -13.89 9.09 0.01
CA LEU A 119 -12.45 9.30 0.08
C LEU A 119 -12.11 10.79 0.23
N GLN A 120 -12.78 11.70 -0.50
CA GLN A 120 -12.57 13.14 -0.33
C GLN A 120 -12.89 13.60 1.10
N ILE A 121 -14.04 13.18 1.66
CA ILE A 121 -14.42 13.50 3.04
C ILE A 121 -13.36 13.00 4.03
N LEU A 122 -12.86 11.77 3.83
CA LEU A 122 -11.80 11.21 4.67
C LEU A 122 -10.51 12.04 4.59
N LEU A 123 -10.11 12.47 3.40
CA LEU A 123 -8.87 13.22 3.20
C LEU A 123 -8.95 14.66 3.75
N ASP A 124 -10.16 15.22 3.81
CA ASP A 124 -10.42 16.55 4.37
C ASP A 124 -10.56 16.55 5.91
N ASP A 125 -10.85 15.40 6.54
CA ASP A 125 -10.92 15.24 7.99
C ASP A 125 -9.63 14.67 8.59
N ASP A 126 -8.88 15.54 9.29
CA ASP A 126 -7.59 15.21 9.88
C ASP A 126 -7.64 14.07 10.93
N VAL A 127 -8.72 13.98 11.68
CA VAL A 127 -8.86 12.97 12.74
C VAL A 127 -9.19 11.64 12.11
N GLU A 128 -10.19 11.61 11.22
CA GLU A 128 -10.60 10.39 10.53
C GLU A 128 -9.49 9.84 9.63
N LEU A 129 -8.73 10.70 8.93
CA LEU A 129 -7.57 10.27 8.15
C LEU A 129 -6.53 9.56 9.03
N LYS A 130 -6.23 10.11 10.22
CA LYS A 130 -5.28 9.50 11.16
C LYS A 130 -5.79 8.17 11.72
N VAL A 131 -7.09 8.06 12.00
CA VAL A 131 -7.73 6.81 12.43
C VAL A 131 -7.64 5.76 11.32
N ALA A 132 -7.93 6.13 10.07
CA ALA A 132 -7.80 5.23 8.93
C ALA A 132 -6.35 4.76 8.72
N ILE A 133 -5.37 5.68 8.80
CA ILE A 133 -3.94 5.33 8.76
C ILE A 133 -3.58 4.34 9.88
N GLU A 134 -4.08 4.56 11.09
CA GLU A 134 -3.82 3.68 12.22
C GLU A 134 -4.39 2.28 12.02
N GLU A 135 -5.58 2.15 11.44
CA GLU A 135 -6.13 0.84 11.07
C GLU A 135 -5.29 0.13 10.01
N LEU A 136 -4.77 0.86 9.02
CA LEU A 136 -3.81 0.29 8.04
C LEU A 136 -2.50 -0.15 8.70
N CYS A 137 -2.01 0.59 9.68
CA CYS A 137 -0.84 0.19 10.48
C CYS A 137 -1.12 -1.09 11.27
N LYS A 138 -2.30 -1.24 11.89
CA LYS A 138 -2.63 -2.42 12.69
C LYS A 138 -2.85 -3.68 11.86
N ILE A 139 -3.61 -3.57 10.77
CA ILE A 139 -4.08 -4.73 9.99
C ILE A 139 -3.04 -5.15 8.95
N PHE A 140 -2.48 -4.17 8.24
CA PHE A 140 -1.58 -4.40 7.12
C PHE A 140 -0.11 -4.11 7.46
N SER A 141 0.19 -3.76 8.71
CA SER A 141 1.54 -3.36 9.13
C SER A 141 2.12 -2.25 8.25
N ALA A 142 1.26 -1.34 7.80
CA ALA A 142 1.68 -0.14 7.08
C ALA A 142 2.69 0.64 7.93
N LYS A 143 3.72 1.19 7.31
CA LYS A 143 4.72 2.00 8.00
C LYS A 143 4.30 3.46 7.94
N LYS A 144 4.14 4.09 9.10
CA LYS A 144 3.96 5.53 9.21
C LYS A 144 5.22 6.21 9.75
N ARG A 145 5.50 7.42 9.29
CA ARG A 145 6.53 8.29 9.87
C ARG A 145 5.85 9.38 10.69
N GLN A 146 6.36 9.62 11.89
CA GLN A 146 5.88 10.69 12.75
C GLN A 146 6.98 11.72 13.02
N ASP A 147 6.59 12.95 13.31
CA ASP A 147 7.51 13.98 13.79
C ASP A 147 7.69 13.95 15.31
N CYS A 148 8.42 14.91 15.85
CA CYS A 148 8.66 15.04 17.30
C CYS A 148 7.39 15.39 18.10
N LEU A 149 6.33 15.85 17.45
CA LEU A 149 5.02 16.15 18.05
C LEU A 149 4.05 14.98 17.90
N MET A 150 4.53 13.83 17.44
CA MET A 150 3.74 12.62 17.16
C MET A 150 2.73 12.78 16.02
N ASP A 151 2.82 13.84 15.21
CA ASP A 151 1.96 14.01 14.04
C ASP A 151 2.41 13.11 12.89
N VAL A 152 1.44 12.55 12.17
CA VAL A 152 1.72 11.61 11.08
C VAL A 152 2.12 12.39 9.83
N GLN A 153 3.38 12.21 9.42
CA GLN A 153 3.98 12.91 8.29
C GLN A 153 3.82 12.13 6.98
N SER A 154 3.93 10.81 7.03
CA SER A 154 3.77 9.96 5.85
C SER A 154 3.33 8.54 6.18
N ILE A 155 2.78 7.85 5.18
CA ILE A 155 2.43 6.43 5.21
C ILE A 155 3.06 5.71 4.02
N SER A 156 3.44 4.45 4.20
CA SER A 156 3.88 3.56 3.13
C SER A 156 3.34 2.15 3.34
N LEU A 157 2.94 1.52 2.24
CA LEU A 157 2.53 0.13 2.20
C LEU A 157 3.71 -0.73 1.73
N HIS A 158 3.69 -2.01 2.10
CA HIS A 158 4.65 -2.96 1.56
C HIS A 158 4.38 -3.19 0.06
N PRO A 159 5.41 -3.32 -0.81
CA PRO A 159 5.28 -3.59 -2.25
C PRO A 159 4.23 -4.65 -2.60
N SER A 160 4.21 -5.75 -1.87
CA SER A 160 3.30 -6.86 -2.12
C SER A 160 1.86 -6.59 -1.74
N ILE A 161 1.61 -5.71 -0.76
CA ILE A 161 0.25 -5.23 -0.46
C ILE A 161 -0.23 -4.33 -1.58
N CYS A 162 0.63 -3.43 -2.07
CA CYS A 162 0.32 -2.60 -3.24
C CYS A 162 0.00 -3.47 -4.45
N GLN A 163 0.84 -4.46 -4.73
CA GLN A 163 0.66 -5.38 -5.86
C GLN A 163 -0.61 -6.21 -5.72
N TRP A 164 -0.83 -6.88 -4.58
CA TRP A 164 -2.06 -7.63 -4.32
C TRP A 164 -3.30 -6.75 -4.52
N ARG A 165 -3.32 -5.56 -3.91
CA ARG A 165 -4.50 -4.70 -4.01
C ARG A 165 -4.71 -4.21 -5.43
N PHE A 166 -3.64 -3.81 -6.11
CA PHE A 166 -3.69 -3.36 -7.50
C PHE A 166 -4.17 -4.46 -8.45
N GLU A 167 -3.74 -5.71 -8.22
CA GLU A 167 -4.19 -6.86 -9.01
C GLU A 167 -5.67 -7.18 -8.78
N THR A 168 -6.12 -7.14 -7.52
CA THR A 168 -7.51 -7.43 -7.12
C THR A 168 -8.54 -6.37 -7.51
N LEU A 169 -8.12 -5.21 -8.03
CA LEU A 169 -9.05 -4.16 -8.49
C LEU A 169 -9.88 -4.54 -9.73
N GLY A 170 -9.44 -5.52 -10.51
CA GLY A 170 -10.15 -5.95 -11.72
C GLY A 170 -10.47 -4.78 -12.66
N GLU A 171 -11.74 -4.65 -13.05
CA GLU A 171 -12.23 -3.62 -13.97
C GLU A 171 -12.10 -2.19 -13.43
N GLN A 172 -12.08 -2.01 -12.10
CA GLN A 172 -11.97 -0.68 -11.49
C GLN A 172 -10.55 -0.10 -11.55
N ARG A 173 -9.55 -0.92 -11.92
CA ARG A 173 -8.13 -0.52 -11.92
C ARG A 173 -7.88 0.74 -12.74
N ALA A 174 -8.48 0.84 -13.93
CA ALA A 174 -8.28 1.99 -14.82
C ALA A 174 -8.84 3.29 -14.21
N ASP A 175 -10.03 3.23 -13.59
CA ASP A 175 -10.64 4.39 -12.92
C ASP A 175 -9.79 4.86 -11.74
N TRP A 176 -9.32 3.92 -10.91
CA TRP A 176 -8.46 4.24 -9.78
C TRP A 176 -7.15 4.91 -10.19
N VAL A 177 -6.50 4.40 -11.25
CA VAL A 177 -5.28 5.01 -11.78
C VAL A 177 -5.55 6.40 -12.33
N MET A 178 -6.65 6.58 -13.06
CA MET A 178 -7.04 7.87 -13.63
C MET A 178 -7.28 8.92 -12.53
N GLN A 179 -8.04 8.56 -11.50
CA GLN A 179 -8.39 9.45 -10.39
C GLN A 179 -7.17 9.83 -9.54
N ALA A 180 -6.33 8.84 -9.19
CA ALA A 180 -5.09 9.10 -8.47
C ALA A 180 -4.13 10.00 -9.28
N SER A 181 -4.05 9.78 -10.59
CA SER A 181 -3.22 10.61 -11.48
C SER A 181 -3.75 12.04 -11.59
N PHE A 182 -5.07 12.21 -11.70
CA PHE A 182 -5.72 13.52 -11.71
C PHE A 182 -5.46 14.29 -10.40
N GLY A 183 -5.66 13.64 -9.25
CA GLY A 183 -5.41 14.25 -7.95
C GLY A 183 -3.94 14.66 -7.77
N LEU A 184 -3.00 13.83 -8.23
CA LEU A 184 -1.58 14.16 -8.18
C LEU A 184 -1.24 15.35 -9.08
N ALA A 185 -1.74 15.36 -10.32
CA ALA A 185 -1.47 16.44 -11.28
C ALA A 185 -2.04 17.79 -10.81
N THR A 186 -3.25 17.78 -10.25
CA THR A 186 -3.87 18.99 -9.67
C THR A 186 -3.08 19.49 -8.47
N HIS A 187 -2.71 18.61 -7.53
CA HIS A 187 -1.91 18.97 -6.38
C HIS A 187 -0.57 19.63 -6.77
N ILE A 188 0.13 19.06 -7.77
CA ILE A 188 1.37 19.63 -8.28
C ILE A 188 1.13 21.03 -8.87
N LYS A 189 0.09 21.20 -9.68
CA LYS A 189 -0.25 22.50 -10.27
C LYS A 189 -0.53 23.58 -9.21
N TYR A 190 -1.30 23.25 -8.18
CA TYR A 190 -1.60 24.18 -7.08
C TYR A 190 -0.38 24.49 -6.21
N SER A 191 0.48 23.49 -5.98
CA SER A 191 1.70 23.68 -5.19
C SER A 191 2.71 24.58 -5.91
N SER A 192 2.86 24.41 -7.22
CA SER A 192 3.72 25.27 -8.05
C SER A 192 3.21 26.71 -8.13
N ALA A 193 1.89 26.92 -8.10
CA ALA A 193 1.29 28.26 -8.12
C ALA A 193 1.46 29.04 -6.80
N LYS A 194 1.65 28.36 -5.66
CA LYS A 194 1.91 29.00 -4.36
C LYS A 194 3.36 29.45 -4.14
N GLN A 195 4.27 29.04 -5.03
CA GLN A 195 5.70 29.38 -4.95
C GLN A 195 6.12 30.54 -5.86
N GLN A 196 5.17 31.11 -6.63
CA GLN A 196 5.32 32.32 -7.42
C GLN A 196 4.65 33.50 -6.72
#